data_AF-A0A9P7BIT1-F1
#
_entry.id   AF-A0A9P7BIT1-F1
#
_cell.length_a   1.000
_cell.length_b   1.000
_cell.length_c   1.000
_cell.angle_alpha   90.00
_cell.angle_beta   90.00
_cell.angle_gamma   90.00
#
_symmetry.space_group_name_H-M   'P 1'
#
loop_
_entity.id
_entity.type
_entity.pdbx_description
1 polymer ?
#
loop_
_entity_poly.entity_id
_entity_poly.type
_entity_poly.pdbx_seq_one_letter_code
_entity_poly.pdbx_strand_id
1 'polypeptide(L)'
;MSYQSAINVLHAVEIYAEIKKKKPLLTEKHKKARLAWAKKHQYWAVHDWRRVIFSGETKINIWGPDGCKYYWKKNAIVYILTISTLL
;
A
#
# COMPACT_ATOMS: atom_id res chain seq x y z
N MET A 1 -24.68 -18.62 12.38
CA MET A 1 -23.76 -17.51 12.69
C MET A 1 -23.83 -16.53 11.54
N SER A 2 -24.20 -15.26 11.76
CA SER A 2 -24.29 -14.27 10.67
C SER A 2 -22.89 -13.72 10.32
N TYR A 3 -22.76 -13.10 9.15
CA TYR A 3 -21.52 -12.45 8.72
C TYR A 3 -21.03 -11.44 9.78
N GLN A 4 -21.94 -10.60 10.28
CA GLN A 4 -21.62 -9.61 11.31
C GLN A 4 -21.18 -10.26 12.62
N SER A 5 -21.79 -11.37 13.03
CA SER A 5 -21.37 -12.12 14.21
C SER A 5 -19.94 -12.63 14.08
N ALA A 6 -19.54 -13.13 12.90
CA ALA A 6 -18.18 -13.59 12.65
C ALA A 6 -17.16 -12.43 12.69
N ILE A 7 -17.49 -11.26 12.12
CA ILE A 7 -16.65 -10.06 12.19
C ILE A 7 -16.48 -9.59 13.64
N ASN A 8 -17.55 -9.58 14.43
CA ASN A 8 -17.50 -9.16 15.83
C ASN A 8 -16.57 -10.04 16.66
N VAL A 9 -16.56 -11.36 16.42
CA VAL A 9 -15.62 -12.30 17.06
C VAL A 9 -14.18 -12.00 16.66
N LEU A 10 -13.92 -11.70 15.37
CA LEU A 10 -12.58 -11.36 14.88
C LEU A 10 -12.06 -10.06 15.49
N HIS A 11 -12.92 -9.04 15.63
CA HIS A 11 -12.57 -7.80 16.31
C HIS A 11 -12.31 -8.02 17.80
N ALA A 12 -13.05 -8.90 18.47
CA ALA A 12 -12.82 -9.26 19.87
C ALA A 12 -11.45 -9.92 20.11
N VAL A 13 -10.87 -10.58 19.10
CA VAL A 13 -9.51 -11.14 19.14
C VAL A 13 -8.45 -10.26 18.47
N GLU A 14 -8.77 -8.97 18.26
CA GLU A 14 -7.91 -7.93 17.68
C GLU A 14 -7.41 -8.22 16.25
N ILE A 15 -8.23 -8.94 15.48
CA ILE A 15 -7.97 -9.25 14.07
C ILE A 15 -8.84 -8.35 13.19
N TYR A 16 -8.20 -7.59 12.32
CA TYR A 16 -8.83 -6.63 11.41
C TYR A 16 -8.60 -7.02 9.96
N ALA A 17 -9.60 -6.76 9.10
CA ALA A 17 -9.45 -6.88 7.65
C ALA A 17 -8.85 -5.60 7.07
N GLU A 18 -7.77 -5.72 6.31
CA GLU A 18 -7.17 -4.63 5.55
C GLU A 18 -7.20 -4.91 4.05
N ILE A 19 -7.33 -3.87 3.23
CA ILE A 19 -7.29 -3.98 1.78
C ILE A 19 -5.83 -4.16 1.34
N LYS A 20 -5.55 -5.27 0.65
CA LYS A 20 -4.25 -5.54 0.04
C LYS A 20 -4.03 -4.60 -1.14
N LYS A 21 -3.11 -3.64 -0.98
CA LYS A 21 -2.66 -2.79 -2.08
C LYS A 21 -1.91 -3.64 -3.10
N LYS A 22 -2.43 -3.72 -4.33
CA LYS A 22 -1.74 -4.37 -5.46
C LYS A 22 -0.46 -3.57 -5.75
N LYS A 23 0.71 -4.18 -5.54
CA LYS A 23 2.01 -3.60 -5.90
C LYS A 23 2.61 -4.43 -7.04
N PRO A 24 3.03 -3.80 -8.16
CA PRO A 24 3.73 -4.53 -9.19
C PRO A 24 5.07 -5.05 -8.64
N LEU A 25 5.41 -6.29 -8.97
CA LEU A 25 6.71 -6.85 -8.62
C LEU A 25 7.77 -6.15 -9.47
N LEU A 26 8.71 -5.47 -8.81
CA LEU A 26 9.82 -4.79 -9.47
C LEU A 26 11.02 -5.73 -9.49
N THR A 27 11.48 -6.08 -10.68
CA THR A 27 12.77 -6.76 -10.87
C THR A 27 13.92 -5.81 -10.54
N GLU A 28 15.11 -6.35 -10.27
CA GLU A 28 16.30 -5.52 -10.01
C GLU A 28 16.63 -4.60 -11.20
N LYS A 29 16.38 -5.04 -12.43
CA LYS A 29 16.51 -4.21 -13.63
C LYS A 29 15.59 -2.99 -13.57
N HIS A 30 14.31 -3.19 -13.20
CA HIS A 30 13.35 -2.09 -13.07
C HIS A 30 13.76 -1.10 -11.96
N LYS A 31 14.25 -1.60 -10.82
CA LYS A 31 14.71 -0.75 -9.72
C LYS A 31 15.88 0.13 -10.15
N LYS A 32 16.90 -0.45 -10.78
CA LYS A 32 18.07 0.29 -11.29
C LYS A 32 17.68 1.35 -12.32
N ALA A 33 16.82 0.99 -13.28
CA ALA A 33 16.37 1.92 -14.31
C ALA A 33 15.58 3.10 -13.73
N ARG A 34 14.65 2.83 -12.79
CA ARG A 34 13.88 3.86 -12.09
C ARG A 34 14.77 4.78 -11.27
N LEU A 35 15.78 4.24 -10.57
CA LEU A 35 16.71 5.03 -9.78
C LEU A 35 17.57 5.93 -10.67
N ALA A 36 18.11 5.40 -11.78
CA ALA A 36 18.89 6.18 -12.72
C ALA A 36 18.06 7.31 -13.34
N TRP A 37 16.80 7.01 -13.70
CA TRP A 37 15.86 8.02 -14.21
C TRP A 37 15.59 9.10 -13.15
N ALA A 38 15.30 8.73 -11.91
CA ALA A 38 15.05 9.69 -10.84
C ALA A 38 16.26 10.60 -10.59
N LYS A 39 17.47 10.03 -10.52
CA LYS A 39 18.70 10.82 -10.35
C LYS A 39 18.93 11.80 -11.51
N LYS A 40 18.68 11.37 -12.75
CA LYS A 40 18.85 12.23 -13.93
C LYS A 40 17.92 13.45 -13.92
N HIS A 41 16.72 13.30 -13.37
CA HIS A 41 15.69 14.34 -13.38
C HIS A 41 15.49 15.00 -12.00
N GLN A 42 16.37 14.75 -11.03
CA GLN A 42 16.21 15.22 -9.65
C GLN A 42 16.28 16.75 -9.50
N TYR A 43 16.96 17.42 -10.43
CA TYR A 43 17.14 18.87 -10.44
C TYR A 43 16.29 19.58 -11.50
N TRP A 44 15.35 18.87 -12.14
CA TRP A 44 14.47 19.49 -13.12
C TRP A 44 13.53 20.50 -12.47
N ALA A 45 13.49 21.69 -13.07
CA ALA A 45 12.59 22.74 -12.63
C ALA A 45 11.18 22.52 -13.19
N VAL A 46 10.20 23.23 -12.64
CA VAL A 46 8.80 23.18 -13.11
C VAL A 46 8.71 23.48 -14.61
N HIS A 47 9.55 24.38 -15.13
CA HIS A 47 9.62 24.72 -16.55
C HIS A 47 10.04 23.53 -17.43
N ASP A 48 10.90 22.66 -16.94
CA ASP A 48 11.35 21.47 -17.68
C ASP A 48 10.23 20.43 -17.75
N TRP A 49 9.53 20.20 -16.64
CA TRP A 49 8.38 19.29 -16.58
C TRP A 49 7.23 19.72 -17.50
N ARG A 50 7.02 21.02 -17.68
CA ARG A 50 6.00 21.55 -18.61
C ARG A 50 6.24 21.17 -20.07
N ARG A 51 7.47 20.80 -20.43
CA ARG A 51 7.81 20.35 -21.79
C ARG A 51 7.55 18.85 -21.99
N VAL A 52 7.26 18.10 -20.93
CA VAL A 52 6.99 16.67 -21.01
C VAL A 52 5.51 16.42 -21.21
N ILE A 53 5.17 15.68 -22.26
CA ILE A 53 3.82 15.17 -22.48
C ILE A 53 3.80 13.71 -22.05
N PHE A 54 2.97 13.40 -21.05
CA PHE A 54 2.73 12.04 -20.61
C PHE A 54 1.53 11.46 -21.34
N SER A 55 1.67 10.28 -21.92
CA SER A 55 0.58 9.47 -22.45
C SER A 55 0.51 8.15 -21.71
N GLY A 56 -0.71 7.65 -21.52
CA GLY A 56 -0.96 6.38 -20.86
C GLY A 56 -2.40 5.95 -21.07
N GLU A 57 -2.63 4.65 -21.06
CA GLU A 57 -3.96 4.07 -21.16
C GLU A 57 -4.44 3.65 -19.77
N THR A 58 -5.74 3.85 -19.50
CA THR A 58 -6.38 3.39 -18.27
C THR A 58 -7.68 2.70 -18.60
N LYS A 59 -7.97 1.60 -17.90
CA LYS A 59 -9.23 0.86 -18.02
C LYS A 59 -10.25 1.46 -17.06
N ILE A 60 -11.37 1.93 -17.59
CA ILE A 60 -12.51 2.42 -16.79
C ILE A 60 -13.59 1.33 -16.78
N ASN A 61 -13.84 0.73 -15.62
CA ASN A 61 -14.91 -0.25 -15.45
C ASN A 61 -16.21 0.45 -15.03
N ILE A 62 -17.31 0.20 -15.73
CA ILE A 62 -18.66 0.68 -15.35
C ILE A 62 -19.23 -0.16 -14.20
N TRP A 63 -18.90 -1.46 -14.17
CA TRP A 63 -19.41 -2.42 -13.18
C TRP A 63 -18.29 -3.00 -12.33
N GLY A 64 -18.08 -2.41 -11.15
CA GLY A 64 -17.20 -2.92 -10.10
C GLY A 64 -15.69 -2.88 -10.44
N PRO A 65 -14.81 -2.64 -9.45
CA PRO A 65 -13.37 -2.80 -9.64
C PRO A 65 -13.01 -4.28 -9.82
N ASP A 66 -11.84 -4.57 -10.41
CA ASP A 66 -11.28 -5.93 -10.63
C ASP A 66 -10.91 -6.67 -9.31
N GLY A 67 -11.71 -6.51 -8.24
CA GLY A 67 -11.58 -7.15 -6.95
C GLY A 67 -10.53 -6.50 -6.03
N CYS A 68 -11.00 -5.91 -4.93
CA CYS A 68 -10.18 -5.65 -3.75
C CYS A 68 -9.91 -7.00 -3.05
N LYS A 69 -8.63 -7.35 -2.86
CA LYS A 69 -8.25 -8.50 -2.05
C LYS A 69 -8.08 -8.03 -0.62
N TYR A 70 -8.72 -8.71 0.33
CA TYR A 70 -8.56 -8.43 1.75
C TYR A 70 -7.53 -9.38 2.36
N TYR A 71 -6.82 -8.94 3.39
CA TYR A 71 -6.02 -9.80 4.25
C TYR A 71 -6.34 -9.49 5.71
N TRP A 72 -6.26 -10.50 6.56
CA TRP A 72 -6.50 -10.35 7.99
C TRP A 72 -5.17 -10.08 8.68
N LYS A 73 -5.14 -9.06 9.54
CA LYS A 73 -3.98 -8.67 10.32
C LYS A 73 -4.37 -8.64 11.79
N LYS A 74 -3.55 -9.26 12.64
CA LYS A 74 -3.65 -9.11 14.08
C LYS A 74 -2.86 -7.89 14.51
N ASN A 75 -3.50 -6.94 15.18
CA ASN A 75 -2.77 -5.83 15.80
C ASN A 75 -2.17 -6.37 17.11
N ALA A 76 -0.91 -6.82 17.06
CA ALA A 76 -0.16 -7.06 18.28
C ALA A 76 0.17 -5.70 18.91
N ILE A 77 -0.62 -5.28 19.89
CA ILE A 77 -0.29 -4.11 20.71
C ILE A 77 1.01 -4.44 21.48
N VAL A 78 1.96 -3.52 21.34
CA VAL A 78 3.30 -3.54 21.92
C VAL A 78 3.22 -3.51 23.44
N TYR A 79 3.42 -4.64 24.11
CA TYR A 79 3.63 -4.73 25.57
C TYR A 79 5.12 -4.72 25.97
N ILE A 80 6.04 -4.27 25.11
CA ILE A 80 7.50 -4.38 25.38
C ILE A 80 8.12 -3.05 25.86
N LEU A 81 7.42 -1.90 25.80
CA LEU A 81 8.01 -0.60 26.19
C LEU A 81 7.51 0.00 27.50
N THR A 82 6.73 -0.71 28.32
CA THR A 82 6.24 -0.19 29.61
C THR A 82 6.90 -0.81 30.85
N ILE A 83 7.99 -1.57 30.72
CA ILE A 83 8.77 -2.07 31.86
C ILE A 83 10.21 -1.53 31.82
N SER A 84 10.40 -0.20 31.72
CA SER A 84 11.69 0.42 32.06
C SER A 84 11.57 1.73 32.84
N THR A 85 10.42 2.03 33.44
CA THR A 85 10.25 3.20 34.32
C THR A 85 10.08 2.83 35.80
N LEU A 86 10.55 1.65 36.21
CA LEU A 86 10.77 1.30 37.61
C LEU A 86 12.03 0.43 37.73
N LEU A 87 13.20 1.08 37.64
CA LEU A 87 14.40 0.87 38.44
C LEU A 87 15.46 1.90 38.03
#